data_AF-A0A4P6ENB4-F1
#
_entry.id   AF-A0A4P6ENB4-F1
#
_cell.length_a   1.000
_cell.length_b   1.000
_cell.length_c   1.000
_cell.angle_alpha   90.00
_cell.angle_beta   90.00
_cell.angle_gamma   90.00
#
_symmetry.space_group_name_H-M   'P 1'
#
loop_
_entity.id
_entity.type
_entity.pdbx_description
1 polymer ?
#
loop_
_entity_poly.entity_id
_entity_poly.type
_entity_poly.pdbx_seq_one_letter_code
_entity_poly.pdbx_strand_id
1 'polypeptide(L)'
;MTAPFLDPAHHPRVQTVALSRDRITLHLDQPADLVSPWAGEGTTWSTPVDADFPDVETTAPYPMLVSIGAATDGTVWLLNLEQTRTLHVTGTPSEVEAFARHVAVELATAPWAALVDVHTIAVGADLDDLNGTRLTHHRDPSDALLTATAEQVESTAHSGDWDPEDRTVLVLGATVDPATTRRLATGLAAHETRPAVAVLALGEANSDDTLEVRILDGRLHIDALAIDVQAALLPADDAAGIKRLLTVLDTHENTPMPVDEITVDGIGALVDRAGAIRPTLTEPRTPATLATGRTVLPEPELEYADAAALTVEDVHTLAPAVSDHVAEQVIAADPDLDRDLAWWHQGNDCPVPRVELLGSVTIHGHGRPGEVINRREHYAEIATFITITPGEPSARDIAEAFHISEERARVSVSNLRAYLGEHHLPKSVHSTAGPHGWTGYHLDGVLFDVELFTRLRARAQALGTLNDGEGIAYLVEALRLVRGEPFTDRRAGSWAWLNDRPDRPDMIAAAAAVDVALILHGHDLHPATTNLPRARWAAETALKAAPYDDSAWLALAQVADAEGNHAEAHAIRVAVDQRTDDERPPLDPPARTRRG
;
A
#
# COMPACT_ATOMS: atom_id res chain seq x y z
N MET A 1 -22.11 10.42 35.59
CA MET A 1 -23.16 10.54 34.56
C MET A 1 -22.53 10.06 33.27
N THR A 2 -22.82 8.82 32.91
CA THR A 2 -22.43 8.17 31.66
C THR A 2 -22.96 9.01 30.49
N ALA A 3 -22.13 9.22 29.48
CA ALA A 3 -22.47 10.04 28.32
C ALA A 3 -23.69 9.43 27.59
N PRO A 4 -24.70 10.22 27.22
CA PRO A 4 -25.96 9.75 26.62
C PRO A 4 -25.83 9.24 25.16
N PHE A 5 -24.64 8.81 24.73
CA PHE A 5 -24.36 8.49 23.32
C PHE A 5 -24.44 7.02 22.94
N LEU A 6 -24.64 6.08 23.87
CA LEU A 6 -24.42 4.66 23.58
C LEU A 6 -25.45 3.78 24.26
N ASP A 7 -26.66 3.84 23.73
CA ASP A 7 -27.49 2.64 23.66
C ASP A 7 -27.82 2.44 22.17
N PRO A 8 -27.34 1.36 21.54
CA PRO A 8 -27.63 1.03 20.13
C PRO A 8 -29.12 1.08 19.79
N ALA A 9 -29.99 0.81 20.76
CA ALA A 9 -31.44 0.88 20.61
C ALA A 9 -31.99 2.31 20.43
N HIS A 10 -31.18 3.35 20.65
CA HIS A 10 -31.57 4.76 20.64
C HIS A 10 -30.91 5.61 19.55
N HIS A 11 -30.21 5.00 18.57
CA HIS A 11 -29.67 5.75 17.45
C HIS A 11 -30.78 6.40 16.62
N PRO A 12 -30.62 7.67 16.18
CA PRO A 12 -31.63 8.34 15.38
C PRO A 12 -31.86 7.58 14.06
N ARG A 13 -33.10 7.58 13.56
CA ARG A 13 -33.51 6.86 12.35
C ARG A 13 -33.02 7.61 11.11
N VAL A 14 -31.72 7.53 10.82
CA VAL A 14 -31.12 8.15 9.63
C VAL A 14 -31.68 7.48 8.38
N GLN A 15 -32.27 8.29 7.50
CA GLN A 15 -32.77 7.87 6.20
C GLN A 15 -31.73 8.11 5.11
N THR A 16 -31.14 9.31 5.08
CA THR A 16 -30.06 9.66 4.15
C THR A 16 -28.99 10.53 4.81
N VAL A 17 -27.81 10.52 4.20
CA VAL A 17 -26.69 11.38 4.59
C VAL A 17 -26.19 12.13 3.36
N ALA A 18 -26.03 13.43 3.48
CA ALA A 18 -25.35 14.26 2.49
C ALA A 18 -23.97 14.65 3.00
N LEU A 19 -22.93 14.27 2.26
CA LEU A 19 -21.53 14.50 2.56
C LEU A 19 -20.95 15.52 1.56
N SER A 20 -20.74 16.75 2.02
CA SER A 20 -19.98 17.77 1.28
C SER A 20 -18.50 17.71 1.67
N ARG A 21 -17.69 18.58 1.07
CA ARG A 21 -16.26 18.70 1.39
C ARG A 21 -15.98 19.02 2.87
N ASP A 22 -16.88 19.76 3.52
CA ASP A 22 -16.68 20.34 4.85
C ASP A 22 -17.78 19.98 5.85
N ARG A 23 -18.88 19.35 5.41
CA ARG A 23 -20.01 19.00 6.28
C ARG A 23 -20.60 17.63 6.01
N ILE A 24 -21.11 17.04 7.09
CA ILE A 24 -21.99 15.88 7.09
C ILE A 24 -23.38 16.40 7.48
N THR A 25 -24.41 16.04 6.71
CA THR A 25 -25.81 16.36 7.01
C THR A 25 -26.62 15.08 7.07
N LEU A 26 -27.28 14.83 8.20
CA LEU A 26 -28.20 13.72 8.41
C LEU A 26 -29.63 14.17 8.11
N HIS A 27 -30.36 13.34 7.37
CA HIS A 27 -31.80 13.43 7.20
C HIS A 27 -32.44 12.25 7.90
N LEU A 28 -33.29 12.53 8.89
CA LEU A 28 -33.92 11.53 9.74
C LEU A 28 -35.37 11.25 9.29
N ASP A 29 -35.78 9.99 9.39
CA ASP A 29 -37.17 9.55 9.18
C ASP A 29 -38.12 10.14 10.24
N GLN A 30 -37.62 10.33 11.46
CA GLN A 30 -38.39 10.89 12.57
C GLN A 30 -37.60 11.99 13.30
N PRO A 31 -38.28 13.03 13.84
CA PRO A 31 -37.61 14.06 14.62
C PRO A 31 -36.84 13.49 15.81
N ALA A 32 -35.60 13.95 16.01
CA ALA A 32 -34.79 13.60 17.17
C ALA A 32 -33.96 14.82 17.61
N ASP A 33 -33.56 14.85 18.88
CA ASP A 33 -32.65 15.86 19.42
C ASP A 33 -31.23 15.29 19.45
N LEU A 34 -30.34 15.84 18.61
CA LEU A 34 -28.92 15.51 18.65
C LEU A 34 -28.16 16.55 19.44
N VAL A 35 -27.09 16.12 20.11
CA VAL A 35 -26.24 17.03 20.88
C VAL A 35 -24.98 17.38 20.11
N SER A 36 -24.28 18.44 20.56
CA SER A 36 -23.00 18.87 20.01
C SER A 36 -22.06 17.68 19.73
N PRO A 37 -21.35 17.65 18.59
CA PRO A 37 -21.16 18.74 17.61
C PRO A 37 -22.28 18.90 16.57
N TRP A 38 -23.38 18.13 16.66
CA TRP A 38 -24.51 18.28 15.74
C TRP A 38 -25.25 19.60 15.96
N ALA A 39 -25.56 20.28 14.85
CA ALA A 39 -26.36 21.48 14.79
C ALA A 39 -27.51 21.30 13.79
N GLY A 40 -28.73 21.61 14.21
CA GLY A 40 -29.92 21.41 13.42
C GLY A 40 -31.16 21.34 14.31
N GLU A 41 -32.27 20.90 13.71
CA GLU A 41 -33.53 20.70 14.42
C GLU A 41 -34.40 19.66 13.71
N GLY A 42 -35.25 18.97 14.48
CA GLY A 42 -36.22 18.02 13.95
C GLY A 42 -35.55 16.87 13.21
N THR A 43 -35.74 16.82 11.90
CA THR A 43 -35.26 15.74 11.02
C THR A 43 -34.00 16.09 10.25
N THR A 44 -33.42 17.28 10.43
CA THR A 44 -32.21 17.68 9.69
C THR A 44 -31.15 18.19 10.64
N TRP A 45 -30.01 17.52 10.64
CA TRP A 45 -28.88 17.81 11.53
C TRP A 45 -27.59 17.80 10.74
N SER A 46 -26.62 18.61 11.15
CA SER A 46 -25.36 18.72 10.42
C SER A 46 -24.19 19.04 11.33
N THR A 47 -23.00 18.66 10.90
CA THR A 47 -21.73 18.84 11.63
C THR A 47 -20.60 19.06 10.62
N PRO A 48 -19.50 19.74 10.99
CA PRO A 48 -18.27 19.72 10.21
C PRO A 48 -17.72 18.30 10.04
N VAL A 49 -17.08 18.00 8.91
CA VAL A 49 -16.43 16.69 8.67
C VAL A 49 -15.28 16.44 9.64
N ASP A 50 -14.56 17.50 10.04
CA ASP A 50 -13.45 17.47 10.99
C ASP A 50 -13.90 17.69 12.45
N ALA A 51 -15.19 17.57 12.73
CA ALA A 51 -15.70 17.68 14.08
C ALA A 51 -15.14 16.58 14.99
N ASP A 52 -14.77 16.96 16.21
CA ASP A 52 -14.26 16.04 17.22
C ASP A 52 -15.41 15.21 17.80
N PHE A 53 -15.39 13.91 17.50
CA PHE A 53 -16.29 12.92 18.10
C PHE A 53 -15.48 12.07 19.07
N PRO A 54 -16.06 11.71 20.24
CA PRO A 54 -15.39 10.78 21.13
C PRO A 54 -15.15 9.47 20.37
N ASP A 55 -13.94 8.94 20.48
CA ASP A 55 -13.66 7.59 20.03
C ASP A 55 -14.45 6.63 20.92
N VAL A 56 -15.34 5.86 20.29
CA VAL A 56 -16.16 4.88 20.97
C VAL A 56 -15.96 3.55 20.28
N GLU A 57 -15.51 2.58 21.07
CA GLU A 57 -15.46 1.17 20.69
C GLU A 57 -16.89 0.59 20.64
N THR A 58 -17.61 0.89 19.56
CA THR A 58 -18.96 0.40 19.28
C THR A 58 -19.10 0.00 17.81
N THR A 59 -19.98 -0.95 17.54
CA THR A 59 -20.43 -1.25 16.18
C THR A 59 -20.98 0.00 15.50
N ALA A 60 -20.72 0.13 14.20
CA ALA A 60 -21.27 1.21 13.39
C ALA A 60 -22.82 1.24 13.51
N PRO A 61 -23.42 2.41 13.80
CA PRO A 61 -24.87 2.51 14.03
C PRO A 61 -25.72 2.36 12.77
N TYR A 62 -25.10 2.56 11.60
CA TYR A 62 -25.73 2.50 10.27
C TYR A 62 -24.89 1.65 9.31
N PRO A 63 -24.77 0.34 9.56
CA PRO A 63 -23.83 -0.51 8.83
C PRO A 63 -24.25 -0.75 7.37
N MET A 64 -25.53 -0.51 7.02
CA MET A 64 -26.03 -0.60 5.65
C MET A 64 -26.16 0.78 4.96
N LEU A 65 -25.37 1.76 5.39
CA LEU A 65 -25.29 3.06 4.73
C LEU A 65 -24.40 2.93 3.47
N VAL A 66 -24.95 3.29 2.31
CA VAL A 66 -24.28 3.14 1.01
C VAL A 66 -24.39 4.40 0.18
N SER A 67 -23.34 4.80 -0.53
CA SER A 67 -23.39 5.91 -1.47
C SER A 67 -24.28 5.56 -2.66
N ILE A 68 -25.12 6.52 -3.08
CA ILE A 68 -26.05 6.36 -4.21
C ILE A 68 -25.69 7.28 -5.38
N GLY A 69 -24.91 8.32 -5.15
CA GLY A 69 -24.51 9.26 -6.18
C GLY A 69 -24.03 10.60 -5.65
N ALA A 70 -23.73 11.53 -6.55
CA ALA A 70 -23.29 12.88 -6.21
C ALA A 70 -24.13 13.96 -6.89
N ALA A 71 -24.43 15.02 -6.16
CA ALA A 71 -25.04 16.23 -6.70
C ALA A 71 -24.04 17.01 -7.58
N THR A 72 -24.52 18.00 -8.33
CA THR A 72 -23.70 18.79 -9.26
C THR A 72 -22.62 19.63 -8.58
N ASP A 73 -22.77 19.92 -7.28
CA ASP A 73 -21.78 20.61 -6.46
C ASP A 73 -20.74 19.68 -5.83
N GLY A 74 -20.82 18.37 -6.11
CA GLY A 74 -19.93 17.35 -5.57
C GLY A 74 -20.38 16.75 -4.24
N THR A 75 -21.53 17.15 -3.69
CA THR A 75 -22.08 16.54 -2.47
C THR A 75 -22.48 15.09 -2.73
N VAL A 76 -21.86 14.15 -2.02
CA VAL A 76 -22.17 12.72 -2.11
C VAL A 76 -23.39 12.43 -1.24
N TRP A 77 -24.36 11.70 -1.80
CA TRP A 77 -25.54 11.24 -1.08
C TRP A 77 -25.40 9.76 -0.75
N LEU A 78 -25.74 9.41 0.49
CA LEU A 78 -25.79 8.05 0.99
C LEU A 78 -27.21 7.71 1.46
N LEU A 79 -27.62 6.47 1.27
CA LEU A 79 -28.92 5.92 1.65
C LEU A 79 -28.73 4.83 2.70
N ASN A 80 -29.51 4.87 3.77
CA ASN A 80 -29.50 3.82 4.78
C ASN A 80 -30.47 2.69 4.37
N LEU A 81 -29.92 1.59 3.85
CA LEU A 81 -30.75 0.49 3.34
C LEU A 81 -31.56 -0.20 4.44
N GLU A 82 -31.02 -0.26 5.67
CA GLU A 82 -31.72 -0.83 6.83
C GLU A 82 -32.99 -0.04 7.16
N GLN A 83 -32.91 1.30 7.08
CA GLN A 83 -34.06 2.17 7.31
C GLN A 83 -35.08 2.10 6.17
N THR A 84 -34.62 2.00 4.92
CA THR A 84 -35.54 1.88 3.76
C THR A 84 -36.14 0.48 3.61
N ARG A 85 -35.47 -0.55 4.14
CA ARG A 85 -35.81 -1.98 4.11
C ARG A 85 -35.86 -2.62 2.71
N THR A 86 -36.60 -2.05 1.76
CA THR A 86 -36.73 -2.58 0.41
C THR A 86 -36.66 -1.48 -0.65
N LEU A 87 -35.76 -1.67 -1.60
CA LEU A 87 -35.48 -0.78 -2.72
C LEU A 87 -35.80 -1.48 -4.03
N HIS A 88 -36.54 -0.83 -4.92
CA HIS A 88 -36.71 -1.26 -6.30
C HIS A 88 -35.95 -0.32 -7.22
N VAL A 89 -35.07 -0.89 -8.05
CA VAL A 89 -34.26 -0.11 -8.99
C VAL A 89 -34.74 -0.35 -10.41
N THR A 90 -35.20 0.71 -11.07
CA THR A 90 -35.70 0.70 -12.44
C THR A 90 -34.82 1.59 -13.32
N GLY A 91 -34.72 1.25 -14.62
CA GLY A 91 -33.81 1.90 -15.55
C GLY A 91 -33.42 0.98 -16.69
N THR A 92 -32.37 1.31 -17.44
CA THR A 92 -31.84 0.36 -18.43
C THR A 92 -31.13 -0.81 -17.74
N PRO A 93 -31.14 -2.03 -18.30
CA PRO A 93 -30.50 -3.20 -17.67
C PRO A 93 -29.05 -2.96 -17.26
N SER A 94 -28.26 -2.29 -18.10
CA SER A 94 -26.86 -1.97 -17.81
C SER A 94 -26.67 -1.03 -16.64
N GLU A 95 -27.53 -0.01 -16.51
CA GLU A 95 -27.41 0.97 -15.43
C GLU A 95 -27.84 0.38 -14.08
N VAL A 96 -28.94 -0.37 -14.06
CA VAL A 96 -29.44 -0.97 -12.82
C VAL A 96 -28.51 -2.08 -12.32
N GLU A 97 -27.91 -2.85 -13.22
CA GLU A 97 -26.87 -3.82 -12.86
C GLU A 97 -25.58 -3.14 -12.37
N ALA A 98 -25.17 -2.02 -12.99
CA ALA A 98 -24.01 -1.26 -12.51
C ALA A 98 -24.23 -0.62 -11.13
N PHE A 99 -25.45 -0.17 -10.84
CA PHE A 99 -25.82 0.32 -9.52
C PHE A 99 -25.87 -0.81 -8.48
N ALA A 100 -26.48 -1.95 -8.82
CA ALA A 100 -26.48 -3.13 -7.95
C ALA A 100 -25.06 -3.58 -7.60
N ARG A 101 -24.14 -3.56 -8.58
CA ARG A 101 -22.73 -3.90 -8.36
C ARG A 101 -22.02 -2.89 -7.47
N HIS A 102 -22.26 -1.59 -7.69
CA HIS A 102 -21.77 -0.53 -6.81
C HIS A 102 -22.20 -0.75 -5.36
N VAL A 103 -23.50 -0.95 -5.11
CA VAL A 103 -24.03 -1.18 -3.75
C VAL A 103 -23.42 -2.41 -3.11
N ALA A 104 -23.33 -3.52 -3.84
CA ALA A 104 -22.77 -4.76 -3.33
C ALA A 104 -21.28 -4.60 -2.96
N VAL A 105 -20.48 -3.98 -3.84
CA VAL A 105 -19.04 -3.79 -3.61
C VAL A 105 -18.77 -2.81 -2.49
N GLU A 106 -19.48 -1.68 -2.42
CA GLU A 106 -19.30 -0.72 -1.34
C GLU A 106 -19.63 -1.35 0.02
N LEU A 107 -20.77 -2.04 0.15
CA LEU A 107 -21.13 -2.71 1.40
C LEU A 107 -20.21 -3.89 1.75
N ALA A 108 -19.58 -4.52 0.77
CA ALA A 108 -18.60 -5.58 1.01
C ALA A 108 -17.23 -5.03 1.43
N THR A 109 -16.91 -3.75 1.17
CA THR A 109 -15.58 -3.18 1.39
C THR A 109 -15.55 -2.06 2.42
N ALA A 110 -16.70 -1.42 2.67
CA ALA A 110 -16.80 -0.32 3.61
C ALA A 110 -16.47 -0.78 5.03
N PRO A 111 -15.66 -0.01 5.78
CA PRO A 111 -15.29 -0.35 7.16
C PRO A 111 -16.53 -0.41 8.08
N TRP A 112 -17.41 0.60 8.03
CA TRP A 112 -18.65 0.63 8.81
C TRP A 112 -19.65 -0.51 8.51
N ALA A 113 -19.49 -1.22 7.39
CA ALA A 113 -20.35 -2.33 7.01
C ALA A 113 -19.78 -3.71 7.44
N ALA A 114 -18.77 -3.75 8.33
CA ALA A 114 -18.04 -4.97 8.71
C ALA A 114 -18.93 -6.16 9.15
N LEU A 115 -20.12 -5.89 9.69
CA LEU A 115 -21.09 -6.90 10.12
C LEU A 115 -22.20 -7.18 9.09
N VAL A 116 -22.03 -6.75 7.84
CA VAL A 116 -23.00 -6.94 6.74
C VAL A 116 -22.52 -8.03 5.80
N ASP A 117 -23.32 -9.08 5.69
CA ASP A 117 -23.24 -10.10 4.64
C ASP A 117 -24.04 -9.65 3.42
N VAL A 118 -23.36 -9.56 2.29
CA VAL A 118 -23.95 -9.18 1.00
C VAL A 118 -24.15 -10.42 0.15
N HIS A 119 -25.39 -10.68 -0.26
CA HIS A 119 -25.70 -11.74 -1.21
C HIS A 119 -26.23 -11.16 -2.51
N THR A 120 -25.55 -11.44 -3.62
CA THR A 120 -26.06 -11.11 -4.96
C THR A 120 -26.72 -12.34 -5.56
N ILE A 121 -27.96 -12.25 -6.01
CA ILE A 121 -28.74 -13.39 -6.53
C ILE A 121 -29.13 -13.11 -7.98
N ALA A 122 -28.61 -13.92 -8.90
CA ALA A 122 -28.81 -13.80 -10.35
C ALA A 122 -28.44 -12.41 -10.93
N VAL A 123 -27.53 -11.69 -10.27
CA VAL A 123 -26.93 -10.42 -10.70
C VAL A 123 -25.49 -10.34 -10.20
N GLY A 124 -24.62 -9.62 -10.92
CA GLY A 124 -23.25 -9.38 -10.46
C GLY A 124 -22.36 -10.61 -10.52
N ALA A 125 -22.46 -11.43 -11.57
CA ALA A 125 -21.61 -12.62 -11.74
C ALA A 125 -20.10 -12.30 -11.83
N ASP A 126 -19.76 -11.06 -12.19
CA ASP A 126 -18.43 -10.49 -12.14
C ASP A 126 -17.91 -10.24 -10.72
N LEU A 127 -18.79 -10.26 -9.71
CA LEU A 127 -18.47 -10.10 -8.29
C LEU A 127 -18.21 -11.45 -7.59
N ASP A 128 -18.31 -12.58 -8.28
CA ASP A 128 -17.99 -13.90 -7.73
C ASP A 128 -16.57 -13.87 -7.11
N ASP A 129 -16.38 -14.46 -5.94
CA ASP A 129 -15.15 -14.40 -5.11
C ASP A 129 -14.62 -13.00 -4.71
N LEU A 130 -15.33 -11.90 -4.98
CA LEU A 130 -14.92 -10.58 -4.49
C LEU A 130 -15.15 -10.52 -2.99
N ASN A 131 -14.07 -10.39 -2.19
CA ASN A 131 -14.14 -10.37 -0.73
C ASN A 131 -15.06 -11.47 -0.17
N GLY A 132 -14.72 -12.74 -0.46
CA GLY A 132 -15.59 -13.90 -0.20
C GLY A 132 -16.01 -14.11 1.25
N THR A 133 -15.43 -13.39 2.21
CA THR A 133 -15.89 -13.36 3.61
C THR A 133 -17.11 -12.47 3.84
N ARG A 134 -17.39 -11.50 2.96
CA ARG A 134 -18.48 -10.51 3.10
C ARG A 134 -19.44 -10.48 1.93
N LEU A 135 -19.05 -10.98 0.76
CA LEU A 135 -19.92 -11.04 -0.42
C LEU A 135 -19.96 -12.45 -0.99
N THR A 136 -21.17 -12.96 -1.20
CA THR A 136 -21.39 -14.25 -1.88
C THR A 136 -22.32 -14.07 -3.08
N HIS A 137 -21.88 -14.54 -4.24
CA HIS A 137 -22.69 -14.54 -5.45
C HIS A 137 -23.43 -15.87 -5.64
N HIS A 138 -24.75 -15.80 -5.85
CA HIS A 138 -25.63 -16.93 -6.12
C HIS A 138 -26.15 -16.85 -7.55
N ARG A 139 -25.85 -17.87 -8.35
CA ARG A 139 -26.24 -17.92 -9.77
C ARG A 139 -27.70 -18.29 -9.99
N ASP A 140 -28.29 -19.05 -9.07
CA ASP A 140 -29.67 -19.53 -9.18
C ASP A 140 -30.66 -18.44 -8.73
N PRO A 141 -31.58 -17.95 -9.61
CA PRO A 141 -32.60 -16.99 -9.20
C PRO A 141 -33.61 -17.55 -8.18
N SER A 142 -33.62 -18.86 -7.95
CA SER A 142 -34.47 -19.55 -6.96
C SER A 142 -33.67 -20.06 -5.76
N ASP A 143 -32.51 -19.44 -5.45
CA ASP A 143 -31.64 -19.88 -4.37
C ASP A 143 -32.40 -20.07 -3.05
N ALA A 144 -32.09 -21.15 -2.33
CA ALA A 144 -32.75 -21.52 -1.08
C ALA A 144 -32.62 -20.44 0.00
N LEU A 145 -31.57 -19.62 -0.05
CA LEU A 145 -31.36 -18.47 0.83
C LEU A 145 -32.54 -17.50 0.83
N LEU A 146 -33.20 -17.28 -0.31
CA LEU A 146 -34.34 -16.37 -0.41
C LEU A 146 -35.51 -16.84 0.46
N THR A 147 -35.78 -18.15 0.45
CA THR A 147 -36.85 -18.75 1.25
C THR A 147 -36.49 -18.73 2.72
N ALA A 148 -35.25 -19.11 3.07
CA ALA A 148 -34.77 -19.10 4.45
C ALA A 148 -34.82 -17.69 5.06
N THR A 149 -34.38 -16.67 4.32
CA THR A 149 -34.40 -15.27 4.77
C THR A 149 -35.83 -14.78 4.98
N ALA A 150 -36.77 -15.11 4.07
CA ALA A 150 -38.17 -14.75 4.23
C ALA A 150 -38.79 -15.38 5.49
N GLU A 151 -38.52 -16.67 5.73
CA GLU A 151 -38.98 -17.37 6.93
C GLU A 151 -38.41 -16.78 8.23
N GLN A 152 -37.12 -16.40 8.22
CA GLN A 152 -36.48 -15.74 9.35
C GLN A 152 -37.16 -14.40 9.67
N VAL A 153 -37.34 -13.52 8.67
CA VAL A 153 -37.99 -12.21 8.84
C VAL A 153 -39.43 -12.38 9.34
N GLU A 154 -40.18 -13.32 8.78
CA GLU A 154 -41.57 -13.61 9.20
C GLU A 154 -41.62 -14.12 10.66
N SER A 155 -40.69 -14.98 11.06
CA SER A 155 -40.65 -15.56 12.41
C SER A 155 -40.28 -14.55 13.50
N THR A 156 -39.56 -13.49 13.14
CA THR A 156 -38.99 -12.48 14.05
C THR A 156 -39.76 -11.16 14.06
N ALA A 157 -40.71 -10.98 13.13
CA ALA A 157 -41.46 -9.75 12.91
C ALA A 157 -42.07 -9.08 14.16
N HIS A 158 -42.47 -9.88 15.16
CA HIS A 158 -43.12 -9.40 16.39
C HIS A 158 -42.28 -9.67 17.65
N SER A 159 -40.97 -9.89 17.49
CA SER A 159 -40.04 -10.07 18.59
C SER A 159 -39.56 -8.70 19.10
N GLY A 160 -40.12 -8.24 20.21
CA GLY A 160 -39.80 -6.94 20.81
C GLY A 160 -38.39 -6.80 21.38
N ASP A 161 -37.64 -7.91 21.48
CA ASP A 161 -36.24 -7.99 21.95
C ASP A 161 -35.33 -8.55 20.85
N TRP A 162 -35.68 -8.30 19.58
CA TRP A 162 -34.88 -8.73 18.43
C TRP A 162 -33.59 -7.91 18.31
N ASP A 163 -32.47 -8.57 18.61
CA ASP A 163 -31.11 -8.04 18.47
C ASP A 163 -30.27 -8.98 17.59
N PRO A 164 -30.30 -8.80 16.26
CA PRO A 164 -29.63 -9.68 15.31
C PRO A 164 -28.11 -9.51 15.34
N GLU A 165 -27.39 -10.62 15.51
CA GLU A 165 -25.93 -10.67 15.40
C GLU A 165 -25.49 -10.41 13.95
N ASP A 166 -26.15 -11.06 12.98
CA ASP A 166 -25.84 -10.97 11.56
C ASP A 166 -26.75 -9.97 10.85
N ARG A 167 -26.18 -9.20 9.91
CA ARG A 167 -26.93 -8.28 9.06
C ARG A 167 -26.80 -8.68 7.61
N THR A 168 -27.92 -8.73 6.89
CA THR A 168 -27.93 -9.25 5.52
C THR A 168 -28.45 -8.22 4.53
N VAL A 169 -27.77 -8.06 3.41
CA VAL A 169 -28.26 -7.31 2.25
C VAL A 169 -28.40 -8.24 1.05
N LEU A 170 -29.63 -8.39 0.56
CA LEU A 170 -29.94 -9.17 -0.63
C LEU A 170 -30.05 -8.26 -1.85
N VAL A 171 -29.20 -8.48 -2.84
CA VAL A 171 -29.20 -7.77 -4.14
C VAL A 171 -29.74 -8.73 -5.20
N LEU A 172 -30.99 -8.52 -5.60
CA LEU A 172 -31.77 -9.43 -6.43
C LEU A 172 -31.79 -8.98 -7.89
N GLY A 173 -31.35 -9.85 -8.79
CA GLY A 173 -31.45 -9.64 -10.23
C GLY A 173 -32.88 -9.69 -10.75
N ALA A 174 -33.10 -9.13 -11.95
CA ALA A 174 -34.43 -9.02 -12.56
C ALA A 174 -35.08 -10.37 -12.93
N THR A 175 -34.34 -11.47 -12.86
CA THR A 175 -34.82 -12.83 -13.13
C THR A 175 -35.34 -13.55 -11.88
N VAL A 176 -35.14 -12.99 -10.69
CA VAL A 176 -35.72 -13.50 -9.44
C VAL A 176 -37.25 -13.36 -9.49
N ASP A 177 -37.97 -14.38 -9.02
CA ASP A 177 -39.43 -14.40 -9.05
C ASP A 177 -40.02 -13.19 -8.27
N PRO A 178 -40.81 -12.31 -8.92
CA PRO A 178 -41.45 -11.18 -8.26
C PRO A 178 -42.31 -11.57 -7.05
N ALA A 179 -42.87 -12.78 -7.00
CA ALA A 179 -43.61 -13.25 -5.83
C ALA A 179 -42.70 -13.44 -4.61
N THR A 180 -41.46 -13.91 -4.81
CA THR A 180 -40.44 -14.06 -3.76
C THR A 180 -40.00 -12.70 -3.24
N THR A 181 -39.69 -11.77 -4.14
CA THR A 181 -39.36 -10.38 -3.77
C THR A 181 -40.50 -9.72 -2.98
N ARG A 182 -41.75 -9.92 -3.41
CA ARG A 182 -42.93 -9.38 -2.70
C ARG A 182 -43.10 -9.99 -1.31
N ARG A 183 -42.83 -11.29 -1.13
CA ARG A 183 -42.89 -11.96 0.18
C ARG A 183 -41.89 -11.33 1.14
N LEU A 184 -40.64 -11.18 0.72
CA LEU A 184 -39.58 -10.52 1.50
C LEU A 184 -39.98 -9.07 1.86
N ALA A 185 -40.39 -8.27 0.87
CA ALA A 185 -40.80 -6.88 1.08
C ALA A 185 -41.95 -6.77 2.10
N THR A 186 -42.95 -7.66 2.00
CA THR A 186 -44.10 -7.69 2.91
C THR A 186 -43.67 -8.03 4.34
N GLY A 187 -42.82 -9.04 4.51
CA GLY A 187 -42.28 -9.43 5.82
C GLY A 187 -41.46 -8.31 6.45
N LEU A 188 -40.59 -7.67 5.66
CA LEU A 188 -39.76 -6.56 6.12
C LEU A 188 -40.62 -5.34 6.52
N ALA A 189 -41.64 -4.99 5.74
CA ALA A 189 -42.56 -3.90 6.07
C ALA A 189 -43.33 -4.17 7.38
N ALA A 190 -43.74 -5.43 7.61
CA ALA A 190 -44.47 -5.83 8.80
C ALA A 190 -43.61 -5.92 10.09
N HIS A 191 -42.28 -5.89 9.97
CA HIS A 191 -41.38 -6.03 11.11
C HIS A 191 -41.48 -4.82 12.07
N GLU A 192 -41.73 -5.07 13.35
CA GLU A 192 -41.96 -4.03 14.38
C GLU A 192 -40.69 -3.25 14.74
N THR A 193 -39.52 -3.90 14.66
CA THR A 193 -38.20 -3.30 14.96
C THR A 193 -37.30 -3.25 13.70
N ARG A 194 -35.96 -3.36 13.84
CA ARG A 194 -35.01 -3.43 12.73
C ARG A 194 -34.81 -4.90 12.33
N PRO A 195 -35.21 -5.34 11.13
CA PRO A 195 -35.08 -6.75 10.73
C PRO A 195 -33.63 -7.19 10.49
N ALA A 196 -32.66 -6.26 10.47
CA ALA A 196 -31.28 -6.47 10.00
C ALA A 196 -31.17 -7.12 8.62
N VAL A 197 -32.22 -7.02 7.83
CA VAL A 197 -32.27 -7.48 6.45
C VAL A 197 -32.72 -6.31 5.57
N ALA A 198 -32.00 -6.05 4.50
CA ALA A 198 -32.43 -5.12 3.45
C ALA A 198 -32.41 -5.81 2.08
N VAL A 199 -33.32 -5.41 1.21
CA VAL A 199 -33.47 -5.97 -0.14
C VAL A 199 -33.35 -4.86 -1.17
N LEU A 200 -32.45 -5.02 -2.13
CA LEU A 200 -32.40 -4.25 -3.37
C LEU A 200 -32.83 -5.17 -4.51
N ALA A 201 -33.95 -4.88 -5.15
CA ALA A 201 -34.46 -5.66 -6.27
C ALA A 201 -34.43 -4.88 -7.58
N LEU A 202 -33.92 -5.52 -8.64
CA LEU A 202 -33.93 -4.95 -9.98
C LEU A 202 -35.30 -5.21 -10.66
N GLY A 203 -35.89 -4.15 -11.21
CA GLY A 203 -37.18 -4.20 -11.88
C GLY A 203 -38.30 -3.48 -11.12
N GLU A 204 -39.49 -3.46 -11.73
CA GLU A 204 -40.62 -2.65 -11.27
C GLU A 204 -41.07 -2.99 -9.84
N ALA A 205 -41.43 -1.96 -9.09
CA ALA A 205 -42.02 -2.08 -7.76
C ALA A 205 -43.37 -2.80 -7.86
N ASN A 206 -43.63 -3.70 -6.92
CA ASN A 206 -44.84 -4.54 -6.90
C ASN A 206 -45.73 -4.27 -5.67
N SER A 207 -45.52 -3.16 -4.97
CA SER A 207 -46.24 -2.70 -3.78
C SER A 207 -46.01 -1.21 -3.52
N ASP A 208 -46.96 -0.56 -2.83
CA ASP A 208 -46.87 0.87 -2.49
C ASP A 208 -45.88 1.17 -1.34
N ASP A 209 -45.49 0.16 -0.54
CA ASP A 209 -44.62 0.31 0.64
C ASP A 209 -43.11 0.16 0.34
N THR A 210 -42.70 0.23 -0.92
CA THR A 210 -41.29 0.12 -1.32
C THR A 210 -40.76 1.43 -1.90
N LEU A 211 -39.46 1.68 -1.70
CA LEU A 211 -38.81 2.86 -2.25
C LEU A 211 -38.38 2.59 -3.70
N GLU A 212 -38.87 3.39 -4.64
CA GLU A 212 -38.44 3.32 -6.04
C GLU A 212 -37.22 4.22 -6.30
N VAL A 213 -36.22 3.66 -6.96
CA VAL A 213 -35.04 4.35 -7.48
C VAL A 213 -35.04 4.24 -8.99
N ARG A 214 -35.18 5.37 -9.68
CA ARG A 214 -35.18 5.41 -11.14
C ARG A 214 -33.83 5.90 -11.63
N ILE A 215 -33.17 5.12 -12.48
CA ILE A 215 -31.91 5.48 -13.12
C ILE A 215 -32.15 5.68 -14.62
N LEU A 216 -31.87 6.89 -15.10
CA LEU A 216 -32.05 7.29 -16.49
C LEU A 216 -30.87 8.15 -16.92
N ASP A 217 -30.17 7.74 -17.98
CA ASP A 217 -29.02 8.44 -18.54
C ASP A 217 -27.95 8.78 -17.48
N GLY A 218 -27.68 7.82 -16.60
CA GLY A 218 -26.72 7.94 -15.49
C GLY A 218 -27.17 8.83 -14.32
N ARG A 219 -28.40 9.36 -14.33
CA ARG A 219 -28.96 10.10 -13.19
C ARG A 219 -29.88 9.22 -12.37
N LEU A 220 -29.74 9.29 -11.05
CA LEU A 220 -30.55 8.58 -10.08
C LEU A 220 -31.57 9.54 -9.46
N HIS A 221 -32.83 9.10 -9.47
CA HIS A 221 -33.96 9.83 -8.90
C HIS A 221 -34.66 9.00 -7.82
N ILE A 222 -34.90 9.62 -6.66
CA ILE A 222 -35.76 9.09 -5.59
C ILE A 222 -36.79 10.16 -5.23
N ASP A 223 -37.97 10.08 -5.86
CA ASP A 223 -39.00 11.11 -5.74
C ASP A 223 -39.50 11.28 -4.29
N ALA A 224 -39.65 10.16 -3.57
CA ALA A 224 -40.10 10.16 -2.17
C ALA A 224 -39.14 10.89 -1.22
N LEU A 225 -37.86 11.02 -1.59
CA LEU A 225 -36.83 11.69 -0.79
C LEU A 225 -36.35 13.00 -1.42
N ALA A 226 -36.93 13.41 -2.55
CA ALA A 226 -36.49 14.55 -3.34
C ALA A 226 -34.99 14.53 -3.71
N ILE A 227 -34.47 13.35 -4.04
CA ILE A 227 -33.07 13.16 -4.45
C ILE A 227 -32.97 13.09 -5.98
N ASP A 228 -32.06 13.88 -6.55
CA ASP A 228 -31.68 13.88 -7.96
C ASP A 228 -30.17 14.08 -8.05
N VAL A 229 -29.44 13.01 -8.37
CA VAL A 229 -27.97 12.96 -8.35
C VAL A 229 -27.42 12.23 -9.57
N GLN A 230 -26.16 12.46 -9.89
CA GLN A 230 -25.42 11.56 -10.78
C GLN A 230 -25.26 10.22 -10.06
N ALA A 231 -25.78 9.15 -10.65
CA ALA A 231 -25.78 7.82 -10.04
C ALA A 231 -24.35 7.31 -9.82
N ALA A 232 -24.12 6.68 -8.67
CA ALA A 232 -22.93 5.87 -8.45
C ALA A 232 -23.10 4.54 -9.21
N LEU A 233 -22.43 4.43 -10.36
CA LEU A 233 -22.48 3.25 -11.21
C LEU A 233 -21.10 2.61 -11.25
N LEU A 234 -21.02 1.31 -11.02
CA LEU A 234 -19.79 0.54 -11.16
C LEU A 234 -19.86 -0.30 -12.44
N PRO A 235 -19.15 0.02 -13.53
CA PRO A 235 -19.00 -0.84 -14.70
C PRO A 235 -18.33 -2.19 -14.40
N ALA A 236 -18.53 -3.21 -15.25
CA ALA A 236 -18.01 -4.57 -15.00
C ALA A 236 -16.48 -4.64 -15.02
N ASP A 237 -15.86 -3.87 -15.93
CA ASP A 237 -14.40 -3.79 -16.03
C ASP A 237 -13.78 -3.16 -14.76
N ASP A 238 -14.45 -2.18 -14.17
CA ASP A 238 -14.02 -1.52 -12.93
C ASP A 238 -14.17 -2.46 -11.73
N ALA A 239 -15.28 -3.20 -11.64
CA ALA A 239 -15.47 -4.23 -10.62
C ALA A 239 -14.40 -5.33 -10.70
N ALA A 240 -14.03 -5.76 -11.91
CA ALA A 240 -12.93 -6.69 -12.12
C ALA A 240 -11.56 -6.11 -11.68
N GLY A 241 -11.37 -4.80 -11.84
CA GLY A 241 -10.21 -4.07 -11.31
C GLY A 241 -10.15 -4.11 -9.78
N ILE A 242 -11.26 -3.79 -9.11
CA ILE A 242 -11.38 -3.85 -7.64
C ILE A 242 -11.13 -5.27 -7.13
N LYS A 243 -11.72 -6.30 -7.78
CA LYS A 243 -11.48 -7.70 -7.43
C LYS A 243 -9.99 -8.04 -7.46
N ARG A 244 -9.28 -7.68 -8.53
CA ARG A 244 -7.83 -7.92 -8.64
C ARG A 244 -7.05 -7.22 -7.54
N LEU A 245 -7.42 -5.99 -7.18
CA LEU A 245 -6.78 -5.26 -6.09
C LEU A 245 -6.96 -5.99 -4.75
N LEU A 246 -8.19 -6.40 -4.42
CA LEU A 246 -8.47 -7.12 -3.18
C LEU A 246 -7.77 -8.48 -3.12
N THR A 247 -7.71 -9.23 -4.23
CA THR A 247 -6.97 -10.50 -4.29
C THR A 247 -5.47 -10.30 -4.01
N VAL A 248 -4.88 -9.20 -4.48
CA VAL A 248 -3.48 -8.87 -4.18
C VAL A 248 -3.29 -8.57 -2.68
N LEU A 249 -4.23 -7.87 -2.05
CA LEU A 249 -4.17 -7.58 -0.61
C LEU A 249 -4.28 -8.84 0.25
N ASP A 250 -5.01 -9.86 -0.20
CA ASP A 250 -5.08 -11.15 0.50
C ASP A 250 -3.85 -12.05 0.21
N THR A 251 -2.96 -11.67 -0.72
CA THR A 251 -1.77 -12.45 -1.07
C THR A 251 -0.57 -12.03 -0.21
N HIS A 252 -0.05 -12.97 0.58
CA HIS A 252 1.04 -12.73 1.54
C HIS A 252 2.37 -13.39 1.10
N GLU A 253 2.54 -13.66 -0.19
CA GLU A 253 3.73 -14.34 -0.70
C GLU A 253 4.90 -13.36 -0.90
N ASN A 254 6.04 -13.67 -0.28
CA ASN A 254 7.28 -12.93 -0.51
C ASN A 254 7.74 -13.11 -1.97
N THR A 255 7.92 -12.01 -2.68
CA THR A 255 8.52 -12.02 -4.01
C THR A 255 10.05 -11.97 -3.89
N PRO A 256 10.80 -12.80 -4.64
CA PRO A 256 12.26 -12.71 -4.66
C PRO A 256 12.76 -11.33 -5.07
N MET A 257 13.87 -10.88 -4.49
CA MET A 257 14.51 -9.62 -4.89
C MET A 257 14.84 -9.68 -6.39
N PRO A 258 14.40 -8.69 -7.20
CA PRO A 258 14.63 -8.74 -8.64
C PRO A 258 16.12 -8.78 -9.00
N VAL A 259 16.44 -9.42 -10.12
CA VAL A 259 17.77 -9.42 -10.73
C VAL A 259 17.71 -8.75 -12.10
N ASP A 260 18.80 -8.13 -12.53
CA ASP A 260 18.92 -7.67 -13.91
C ASP A 260 19.32 -8.84 -14.82
N GLU A 261 18.37 -9.39 -15.56
CA GLU A 261 18.61 -10.49 -16.50
C GLU A 261 19.31 -10.05 -17.80
N ILE A 262 19.36 -8.74 -18.09
CA ILE A 262 19.94 -8.20 -19.32
C ILE A 262 21.45 -8.02 -19.15
N THR A 263 21.90 -7.58 -17.97
CA THR A 263 23.32 -7.37 -17.68
C THR A 263 24.05 -8.70 -17.55
N VAL A 264 25.05 -8.92 -18.42
CA VAL A 264 25.83 -10.18 -18.52
C VAL A 264 27.27 -10.06 -18.02
N ASP A 265 27.75 -8.85 -17.77
CA ASP A 265 29.10 -8.56 -17.29
C ASP A 265 29.11 -7.53 -16.15
N GLY A 266 30.30 -7.31 -15.58
CA GLY A 266 30.50 -6.41 -14.44
C GLY A 266 29.78 -6.87 -13.18
N ILE A 267 29.68 -5.96 -12.20
CA ILE A 267 29.07 -6.26 -10.91
C ILE A 267 27.57 -6.54 -11.01
N GLY A 268 26.86 -5.88 -11.95
CA GLY A 268 25.42 -6.06 -12.16
C GLY A 268 25.00 -7.49 -12.54
N ALA A 269 25.89 -8.26 -13.18
CA ALA A 269 25.66 -9.67 -13.49
C ALA A 269 25.79 -10.61 -12.27
N LEU A 270 26.43 -10.14 -11.19
CA LEU A 270 26.75 -10.94 -10.01
C LEU A 270 25.81 -10.67 -8.83
N VAL A 271 25.06 -9.57 -8.86
CA VAL A 271 24.20 -9.11 -7.76
C VAL A 271 22.73 -9.00 -8.16
N ASP A 272 21.85 -8.99 -7.18
CA ASP A 272 20.46 -8.57 -7.32
C ASP A 272 20.33 -7.04 -7.28
N ARG A 273 19.12 -6.51 -7.45
CA ARG A 273 18.85 -5.07 -7.46
C ARG A 273 19.07 -4.40 -6.09
N ALA A 274 19.16 -5.17 -5.01
CA ALA A 274 19.47 -4.67 -3.66
C ALA A 274 20.98 -4.73 -3.34
N GLY A 275 21.81 -5.25 -4.24
CA GLY A 275 23.25 -5.38 -4.09
C GLY A 275 23.70 -6.62 -3.32
N ALA A 276 22.83 -7.59 -3.07
CA ALA A 276 23.25 -8.89 -2.56
C ALA A 276 23.79 -9.76 -3.70
N ILE A 277 24.81 -10.58 -3.44
CA ILE A 277 25.29 -11.57 -4.40
C ILE A 277 24.13 -12.52 -4.72
N ARG A 278 23.89 -12.76 -6.02
CA ARG A 278 22.73 -13.54 -6.50
C ARG A 278 22.66 -14.90 -5.80
N PRO A 279 21.46 -15.39 -5.43
CA PRO A 279 21.30 -16.69 -4.78
C PRO A 279 21.96 -17.85 -5.53
N THR A 280 21.97 -17.80 -6.88
CA THR A 280 22.61 -18.80 -7.76
C THR A 280 24.14 -18.82 -7.70
N LEU A 281 24.77 -17.81 -7.10
CA LEU A 281 26.21 -17.67 -6.92
C LEU A 281 26.64 -17.83 -5.46
N THR A 282 25.70 -18.13 -4.57
CA THR A 282 25.95 -18.36 -3.15
C THR A 282 25.69 -19.81 -2.76
N GLU A 283 26.22 -20.22 -1.62
CA GLU A 283 26.07 -21.55 -1.07
C GLU A 283 25.26 -21.50 0.24
N PRO A 284 24.43 -22.52 0.53
CA PRO A 284 23.78 -22.64 1.82
C PRO A 284 24.79 -22.63 2.97
N ARG A 285 24.41 -22.05 4.11
CA ARG A 285 25.24 -22.06 5.32
C ARG A 285 25.26 -23.47 5.93
N THR A 286 26.39 -24.15 5.82
CA THR A 286 26.64 -25.46 6.43
C THR A 286 28.03 -25.44 7.06
N PRO A 287 28.35 -26.31 8.04
CA PRO A 287 29.70 -26.35 8.61
C PRO A 287 30.81 -26.54 7.55
N ALA A 288 30.52 -27.22 6.44
CA ALA A 288 31.47 -27.39 5.35
C ALA A 288 31.69 -26.10 4.54
N THR A 289 30.61 -25.41 4.17
CA THR A 289 30.69 -24.17 3.37
C THR A 289 31.22 -23.00 4.18
N LEU A 290 30.93 -22.93 5.49
CA LEU A 290 31.50 -21.93 6.39
C LEU A 290 33.00 -22.14 6.65
N ALA A 291 33.49 -23.39 6.60
CA ALA A 291 34.90 -23.68 6.83
C ALA A 291 35.81 -23.25 5.67
N THR A 292 35.27 -23.15 4.45
CA THR A 292 36.04 -22.84 3.24
C THR A 292 35.58 -21.58 2.51
N GLY A 293 34.38 -21.09 2.79
CA GLY A 293 33.78 -19.91 2.19
C GLY A 293 33.87 -18.69 3.09
N ARG A 294 33.32 -17.59 2.60
CA ARG A 294 33.23 -16.30 3.27
C ARG A 294 31.79 -16.00 3.62
N THR A 295 31.58 -15.35 4.76
CA THR A 295 30.27 -14.87 5.16
C THR A 295 30.42 -13.69 6.12
N VAL A 296 29.42 -12.80 6.11
CA VAL A 296 29.34 -11.65 7.01
C VAL A 296 28.91 -12.04 8.43
N LEU A 297 28.37 -13.25 8.61
CA LEU A 297 27.99 -13.82 9.90
C LEU A 297 28.65 -15.21 10.04
N PRO A 298 29.87 -15.34 10.56
CA PRO A 298 30.63 -16.61 10.54
C PRO A 298 30.16 -17.69 11.52
N GLU A 299 29.48 -17.31 12.60
CA GLU A 299 29.08 -18.24 13.67
C GLU A 299 27.84 -19.07 13.27
N PRO A 300 27.49 -20.13 14.01
CA PRO A 300 26.29 -20.92 13.74
C PRO A 300 25.02 -20.06 13.74
N GLU A 301 24.10 -20.34 12.83
CA GLU A 301 22.87 -19.57 12.62
C GLU A 301 21.98 -19.45 13.87
N LEU A 302 22.00 -20.47 14.74
CA LEU A 302 21.27 -20.46 16.01
C LEU A 302 21.85 -19.43 16.98
N GLU A 303 23.15 -19.18 17.00
CA GLU A 303 23.75 -18.21 17.91
C GLU A 303 23.31 -16.78 17.57
N TYR A 304 23.17 -16.46 16.27
CA TYR A 304 22.60 -15.19 15.84
C TYR A 304 21.10 -15.09 16.10
N ALA A 305 20.34 -16.17 15.82
CA ALA A 305 18.90 -16.20 16.04
C ALA A 305 18.51 -16.18 17.53
N ASP A 306 19.42 -16.58 18.43
CA ASP A 306 19.23 -16.53 19.89
C ASP A 306 19.67 -15.18 20.48
N ALA A 307 20.68 -14.53 19.90
CA ALA A 307 21.22 -13.25 20.39
C ALA A 307 20.46 -12.02 19.86
N ALA A 308 19.97 -12.09 18.62
CA ALA A 308 19.35 -10.99 17.89
C ALA A 308 17.89 -11.31 17.50
N ALA A 309 17.15 -10.29 17.09
CA ALA A 309 15.78 -10.41 16.57
C ALA A 309 15.76 -10.97 15.13
N LEU A 310 16.37 -12.15 14.93
CA LEU A 310 16.52 -12.84 13.66
C LEU A 310 16.01 -14.28 13.76
N THR A 311 15.46 -14.78 12.67
CA THR A 311 15.19 -16.21 12.48
C THR A 311 16.38 -16.91 11.82
N VAL A 312 16.42 -18.24 11.87
CA VAL A 312 17.41 -19.03 11.14
C VAL A 312 17.34 -18.78 9.63
N GLU A 313 16.14 -18.63 9.08
CA GLU A 313 15.91 -18.32 7.67
C GLU A 313 16.47 -16.94 7.30
N ASP A 314 16.37 -15.96 8.20
CA ASP A 314 16.96 -14.63 8.03
C ASP A 314 18.47 -14.72 7.90
N VAL A 315 19.10 -15.48 8.80
CA VAL A 315 20.56 -15.63 8.79
C VAL A 315 21.02 -16.32 7.51
N HIS A 316 20.28 -17.32 7.02
CA HIS A 316 20.55 -17.97 5.73
C HIS A 316 20.41 -17.02 4.54
N THR A 317 19.38 -16.18 4.52
CA THR A 317 19.07 -15.25 3.43
C THR A 317 20.04 -14.06 3.42
N LEU A 318 20.29 -13.45 4.58
CA LEU A 318 21.08 -12.24 4.72
C LEU A 318 22.59 -12.48 4.63
N ALA A 319 23.05 -13.65 5.11
CA ALA A 319 24.46 -13.98 5.22
C ALA A 319 24.79 -15.38 4.67
N PRO A 320 24.48 -15.70 3.40
CA PRO A 320 24.87 -16.99 2.82
C PRO A 320 26.40 -17.15 2.77
N ALA A 321 26.86 -18.37 2.48
CA ALA A 321 28.27 -18.62 2.26
C ALA A 321 28.66 -18.26 0.81
N VAL A 322 29.81 -17.62 0.63
CA VAL A 322 30.35 -17.21 -0.67
C VAL A 322 31.67 -17.93 -0.88
N SER A 323 31.80 -18.68 -1.97
CA SER A 323 33.08 -19.33 -2.30
C SER A 323 34.16 -18.29 -2.64
N ASP A 324 35.43 -18.62 -2.39
CA ASP A 324 36.56 -17.73 -2.74
C ASP A 324 36.55 -17.32 -4.22
N HIS A 325 36.14 -18.23 -5.11
CA HIS A 325 36.06 -17.95 -6.54
C HIS A 325 35.05 -16.83 -6.86
N VAL A 326 33.85 -16.90 -6.29
CA VAL A 326 32.81 -15.87 -6.49
C VAL A 326 33.24 -14.57 -5.81
N ALA A 327 33.82 -14.64 -4.61
CA ALA A 327 34.34 -13.48 -3.92
C ALA A 327 35.39 -12.72 -4.75
N GLU A 328 36.35 -13.43 -5.36
CA GLU A 328 37.35 -12.85 -6.25
C GLU A 328 36.72 -12.20 -7.49
N GLN A 329 35.68 -12.81 -8.08
CA GLN A 329 34.96 -12.24 -9.21
C GLN A 329 34.26 -10.93 -8.84
N VAL A 330 33.55 -10.88 -7.71
CA VAL A 330 32.86 -9.67 -7.24
C VAL A 330 33.85 -8.55 -6.97
N ILE A 331 34.97 -8.85 -6.30
CA ILE A 331 36.02 -7.85 -6.02
C ILE A 331 36.65 -7.34 -7.31
N ALA A 332 36.95 -8.23 -8.27
CA ALA A 332 37.55 -7.86 -9.54
C ALA A 332 36.60 -7.10 -10.48
N ALA A 333 35.29 -7.29 -10.34
CA ALA A 333 34.27 -6.64 -11.16
C ALA A 333 34.07 -5.15 -10.83
N ASP A 334 34.53 -4.69 -9.67
CA ASP A 334 34.42 -3.29 -9.24
C ASP A 334 35.72 -2.80 -8.57
N PRO A 335 36.82 -2.64 -9.32
CA PRO A 335 38.11 -2.25 -8.76
C PRO A 335 38.15 -0.81 -8.23
N ASP A 336 37.14 0.01 -8.55
CA ASP A 336 37.15 1.45 -8.35
C ASP A 336 36.32 1.92 -7.14
N LEU A 337 35.61 1.00 -6.46
CA LEU A 337 34.73 1.31 -5.31
C LEU A 337 35.37 2.20 -4.24
N ASP A 338 36.59 1.88 -3.81
CA ASP A 338 37.25 2.61 -2.72
C ASP A 338 37.60 4.05 -3.14
N ARG A 339 37.96 4.24 -4.41
CA ARG A 339 38.21 5.56 -4.99
C ARG A 339 36.91 6.36 -5.05
N ASP A 340 35.84 5.75 -5.56
CA ASP A 340 34.55 6.40 -5.73
C ASP A 340 33.93 6.78 -4.36
N LEU A 341 34.06 5.90 -3.35
CA LEU A 341 33.67 6.18 -1.97
C LEU A 341 34.50 7.32 -1.37
N ALA A 342 35.82 7.32 -1.58
CA ALA A 342 36.69 8.40 -1.13
C ALA A 342 36.36 9.75 -1.79
N TRP A 343 35.93 9.73 -3.06
CA TRP A 343 35.42 10.92 -3.75
C TRP A 343 34.08 11.38 -3.18
N TRP A 344 33.14 10.45 -2.93
CA TRP A 344 31.86 10.75 -2.32
C TRP A 344 32.00 11.51 -1.00
N HIS A 345 32.90 11.05 -0.13
CA HIS A 345 33.18 11.65 1.18
C HIS A 345 33.78 13.07 1.12
N GLN A 346 34.25 13.53 -0.05
CA GLN A 346 34.70 14.92 -0.24
C GLN A 346 33.52 15.91 -0.36
N GLY A 347 32.28 15.42 -0.48
CA GLY A 347 31.08 16.26 -0.46
C GLY A 347 31.06 17.28 -1.59
N ASN A 348 31.22 18.57 -1.27
CA ASN A 348 31.25 19.65 -2.28
C ASN A 348 32.53 19.66 -3.11
N ASP A 349 33.61 19.05 -2.60
CA ASP A 349 34.90 18.97 -3.29
C ASP A 349 35.04 17.67 -4.11
N CYS A 350 33.98 16.86 -4.20
CA CYS A 350 33.96 15.65 -5.02
C CYS A 350 34.35 15.99 -6.48
N PRO A 351 35.31 15.27 -7.10
CA PRO A 351 35.78 15.59 -8.45
C PRO A 351 34.79 15.26 -9.56
N VAL A 352 33.74 14.48 -9.25
CA VAL A 352 32.69 14.10 -10.20
C VAL A 352 31.30 14.51 -9.68
N PRO A 353 30.32 14.73 -10.57
CA PRO A 353 28.95 14.99 -10.15
C PRO A 353 28.37 13.82 -9.35
N ARG A 354 27.42 14.13 -8.47
CA ARG A 354 26.78 13.14 -7.61
C ARG A 354 25.29 13.40 -7.40
N VAL A 355 24.51 12.34 -7.30
CA VAL A 355 23.06 12.34 -7.05
C VAL A 355 22.81 11.61 -5.73
N GLU A 356 22.03 12.23 -4.86
CA GLU A 356 21.66 11.65 -3.57
C GLU A 356 20.16 11.31 -3.60
N LEU A 357 19.84 10.04 -3.38
CA LEU A 357 18.49 9.45 -3.43
C LEU A 357 18.13 8.69 -2.15
N LEU A 358 19.08 8.31 -1.29
CA LEU A 358 18.81 7.60 -0.03
C LEU A 358 18.38 8.59 1.08
N GLY A 359 17.21 9.20 0.91
CA GLY A 359 16.68 10.27 1.76
C GLY A 359 16.18 11.44 0.91
N SER A 360 16.34 12.67 1.41
CA SER A 360 16.01 13.87 0.64
C SER A 360 16.82 13.95 -0.65
N VAL A 361 16.10 14.09 -1.77
CA VAL A 361 16.66 14.06 -3.12
C VAL A 361 17.44 15.34 -3.44
N THR A 362 18.65 15.20 -3.99
CA THR A 362 19.43 16.35 -4.50
C THR A 362 20.47 15.92 -5.53
N ILE A 363 20.99 16.90 -6.28
CA ILE A 363 22.04 16.73 -7.29
C ILE A 363 23.13 17.79 -7.16
N HIS A 364 24.38 17.34 -7.27
CA HIS A 364 25.59 18.14 -7.17
C HIS A 364 26.41 18.01 -8.44
N GLY A 365 26.75 19.14 -9.04
CA GLY A 365 27.60 19.23 -10.23
C GLY A 365 28.48 20.47 -10.16
N HIS A 366 29.47 20.58 -11.04
CA HIS A 366 30.44 21.67 -11.01
C HIS A 366 30.00 22.90 -11.83
N GLY A 367 28.99 22.75 -12.68
CA GLY A 367 28.38 23.84 -13.43
C GLY A 367 27.53 24.76 -12.54
N ARG A 368 27.22 25.96 -13.04
CA ARG A 368 26.37 26.95 -12.34
C ARG A 368 25.13 27.45 -13.08
N PRO A 369 24.38 26.65 -13.87
CA PRO A 369 23.06 27.05 -14.34
C PRO A 369 22.11 27.29 -13.16
N GLY A 370 21.68 28.54 -12.98
CA GLY A 370 20.72 28.92 -11.92
C GLY A 370 19.41 28.13 -12.00
N GLU A 371 19.02 27.71 -13.20
CA GLU A 371 17.84 26.87 -13.42
C GLU A 371 17.91 25.53 -12.67
N VAL A 372 19.07 24.87 -12.68
CA VAL A 372 19.28 23.58 -11.98
C VAL A 372 19.47 23.80 -10.49
N ILE A 373 20.22 24.83 -10.09
CA ILE A 373 20.46 25.16 -8.68
C ILE A 373 19.13 25.43 -7.95
N ASN A 374 18.18 26.10 -8.60
CA ASN A 374 16.89 26.43 -8.02
C ASN A 374 15.88 25.26 -8.05
N ARG A 375 16.20 24.14 -8.73
CA ARG A 375 15.28 23.01 -8.95
C ARG A 375 16.00 21.66 -8.88
N ARG A 376 16.89 21.49 -7.90
CA ARG A 376 17.76 20.31 -7.80
C ARG A 376 16.99 18.99 -7.81
N GLU A 377 15.92 18.90 -7.04
CA GLU A 377 15.03 17.73 -6.96
C GLU A 377 14.53 17.29 -8.35
N HIS A 378 14.02 18.22 -9.16
CA HIS A 378 13.55 17.94 -10.53
C HIS A 378 14.65 17.41 -11.45
N TYR A 379 15.87 17.97 -11.34
CA TYR A 379 16.98 17.55 -12.18
C TYR A 379 17.64 16.25 -11.69
N ALA A 380 17.57 15.96 -10.39
CA ALA A 380 17.93 14.65 -9.83
C ALA A 380 16.96 13.57 -10.34
N GLU A 381 15.66 13.85 -10.41
CA GLU A 381 14.66 12.96 -10.99
C GLU A 381 14.94 12.64 -12.46
N ILE A 382 15.25 13.65 -13.29
CA ILE A 382 15.64 13.44 -14.69
C ILE A 382 16.94 12.63 -14.80
N ALA A 383 17.96 12.96 -14.00
CA ALA A 383 19.22 12.22 -14.00
C ALA A 383 18.99 10.74 -13.65
N THR A 384 18.16 10.48 -12.66
CA THR A 384 17.80 9.13 -12.23
C THR A 384 17.00 8.39 -13.30
N PHE A 385 16.01 9.04 -13.92
CA PHE A 385 15.26 8.47 -15.04
C PHE A 385 16.19 8.05 -16.19
N ILE A 386 17.17 8.89 -16.54
CA ILE A 386 18.18 8.57 -17.56
C ILE A 386 18.98 7.32 -17.18
N THR A 387 19.38 7.19 -15.91
CA THR A 387 20.21 6.07 -15.44
C THR A 387 19.45 4.75 -15.36
N ILE A 388 18.21 4.75 -14.88
CA ILE A 388 17.49 3.50 -14.53
C ILE A 388 16.52 3.01 -15.60
N THR A 389 16.28 3.81 -16.65
CA THR A 389 15.47 3.38 -17.79
C THR A 389 16.28 2.40 -18.63
N PRO A 390 15.77 1.19 -18.91
CA PRO A 390 16.49 0.23 -19.75
C PRO A 390 16.79 0.80 -21.14
N GLY A 391 18.03 0.61 -21.60
CA GLY A 391 18.52 1.27 -22.80
C GLY A 391 18.87 2.74 -22.53
N GLU A 392 19.02 3.54 -23.57
CA GLU A 392 19.27 4.96 -23.40
C GLU A 392 18.01 5.78 -23.79
N PRO A 393 17.32 6.43 -22.83
CA PRO A 393 16.03 7.06 -23.08
C PRO A 393 16.14 8.32 -23.93
N SER A 394 15.09 8.58 -24.72
CA SER A 394 14.93 9.74 -25.58
C SER A 394 14.26 10.94 -24.90
N ALA A 395 14.35 12.09 -25.57
CA ALA A 395 13.58 13.28 -25.17
C ALA A 395 12.07 13.03 -25.19
N ARG A 396 11.60 12.06 -26.01
CA ARG A 396 10.20 11.64 -26.04
C ARG A 396 9.85 10.83 -24.79
N ASP A 397 10.71 9.91 -24.39
CA ASP A 397 10.48 9.07 -23.20
C ASP A 397 10.46 9.94 -21.93
N ILE A 398 11.37 10.92 -21.84
CA ILE A 398 11.34 11.93 -20.76
C ILE A 398 10.06 12.79 -20.84
N ALA A 399 9.64 13.20 -22.03
CA ALA A 399 8.44 14.01 -22.18
C ALA A 399 7.17 13.29 -21.72
N GLU A 400 7.08 11.99 -22.01
CA GLU A 400 5.99 11.12 -21.59
C GLU A 400 5.98 10.93 -20.07
N ALA A 401 7.12 10.52 -19.49
CA ALA A 401 7.24 10.25 -18.05
C ALA A 401 7.02 11.50 -17.17
N PHE A 402 7.36 12.69 -17.66
CA PHE A 402 7.24 13.95 -16.91
C PHE A 402 6.03 14.80 -17.34
N HIS A 403 5.20 14.30 -18.26
CA HIS A 403 4.05 15.02 -18.83
C HIS A 403 4.40 16.43 -19.33
N ILE A 404 5.50 16.56 -20.06
CA ILE A 404 5.98 17.81 -20.68
C ILE A 404 6.10 17.66 -22.20
N SER A 405 6.39 18.75 -22.92
CA SER A 405 6.72 18.67 -24.35
C SER A 405 8.13 18.12 -24.57
N GLU A 406 8.36 17.45 -25.71
CA GLU A 406 9.72 17.01 -26.10
C GLU A 406 10.72 18.16 -26.19
N GLU A 407 10.27 19.35 -26.61
CA GLU A 407 11.12 20.55 -26.64
C GLU A 407 11.58 20.91 -25.22
N ARG A 408 10.67 20.88 -24.25
CA ARG A 408 10.99 21.15 -22.84
C ARG A 408 11.90 20.07 -22.26
N ALA A 409 11.71 18.81 -22.61
CA ALA A 409 12.62 17.72 -22.22
C ALA A 409 14.05 17.98 -22.74
N ARG A 410 14.22 18.36 -24.01
CA ARG A 410 15.53 18.72 -24.58
C ARG A 410 16.18 19.90 -23.85
N VAL A 411 15.39 20.91 -23.46
CA VAL A 411 15.86 22.06 -22.68
C VAL A 411 16.34 21.61 -21.29
N SER A 412 15.55 20.77 -20.59
CA SER A 412 15.96 20.21 -19.30
C SER A 412 17.27 19.42 -19.40
N VAL A 413 17.39 18.52 -20.39
CA VAL A 413 18.64 17.76 -20.61
C VAL A 413 19.81 18.68 -20.95
N SER A 414 19.59 19.78 -21.69
CA SER A 414 20.62 20.79 -21.96
C SER A 414 21.10 21.49 -20.68
N ASN A 415 20.16 21.88 -19.81
CA ASN A 415 20.48 22.49 -18.52
C ASN A 415 21.22 21.51 -17.60
N LEU A 416 20.78 20.26 -17.55
CA LEU A 416 21.43 19.19 -16.80
C LEU A 416 22.86 18.98 -17.30
N ARG A 417 23.07 18.94 -18.62
CA ARG A 417 24.41 18.83 -19.23
C ARG A 417 25.29 20.01 -18.87
N ALA A 418 24.76 21.22 -18.88
CA ALA A 418 25.51 22.41 -18.46
C ALA A 418 25.87 22.40 -16.96
N TYR A 419 25.09 21.69 -16.13
CA TYR A 419 25.34 21.53 -14.70
C TYR A 419 26.35 20.43 -14.39
N LEU A 420 26.19 19.25 -15.00
CA LEU A 420 27.07 18.08 -14.78
C LEU A 420 28.37 18.18 -15.57
N GLY A 421 28.33 18.76 -16.78
CA GLY A 421 29.44 18.83 -17.72
C GLY A 421 29.22 17.94 -18.95
N GLU A 422 29.79 18.33 -20.10
CA GLU A 422 29.64 17.57 -21.36
C GLU A 422 30.26 16.16 -21.30
N HIS A 423 31.23 15.92 -20.41
CA HIS A 423 31.79 14.58 -20.22
C HIS A 423 30.79 13.63 -19.55
N HIS A 424 30.02 14.13 -18.59
CA HIS A 424 29.13 13.33 -17.76
C HIS A 424 27.73 13.14 -18.36
N LEU A 425 27.36 14.01 -19.29
CA LEU A 425 26.14 13.87 -20.08
C LEU A 425 26.47 14.26 -21.52
N PRO A 426 27.08 13.35 -22.31
CA PRO A 426 27.51 13.67 -23.66
C PRO A 426 26.34 14.11 -24.56
N LYS A 427 26.69 14.75 -25.67
CA LYS A 427 25.72 14.96 -26.76
C LYS A 427 25.50 13.61 -27.42
N SER A 428 24.25 13.20 -27.52
CA SER A 428 23.85 12.00 -28.24
C SER A 428 24.44 12.01 -29.65
N VAL A 429 25.14 10.94 -30.03
CA VAL A 429 25.74 10.82 -31.36
C VAL A 429 24.73 10.19 -32.31
N HIS A 430 24.73 10.65 -33.56
CA HIS A 430 24.00 9.93 -34.59
C HIS A 430 24.71 8.60 -34.90
N SER A 431 24.12 7.46 -34.50
CA SER A 431 24.70 6.11 -34.67
C SER A 431 23.85 5.27 -35.60
N THR A 432 24.45 4.63 -36.60
CA THR A 432 23.76 3.72 -37.55
C THR A 432 23.22 2.42 -36.92
N ALA A 433 23.42 2.20 -35.62
CA ALA A 433 23.03 0.96 -34.93
C ALA A 433 21.67 1.04 -34.19
N GLY A 434 21.10 2.23 -33.99
CA GLY A 434 19.78 2.40 -33.37
C GLY A 434 18.64 2.41 -34.40
N PRO A 435 17.37 2.10 -34.03
CA PRO A 435 16.22 2.10 -34.94
C PRO A 435 16.04 3.40 -35.74
N HIS A 436 16.60 4.52 -35.23
CA HIS A 436 16.47 5.87 -35.80
C HIS A 436 17.79 6.64 -35.89
N GLY A 437 18.95 5.98 -35.84
CA GLY A 437 20.20 6.71 -36.01
C GLY A 437 20.64 7.52 -34.78
N TRP A 438 20.14 7.24 -33.57
CA TRP A 438 20.32 8.03 -32.34
C TRP A 438 20.61 7.07 -31.16
N THR A 439 21.67 7.33 -30.38
CA THR A 439 22.06 6.41 -29.30
C THR A 439 21.19 6.54 -28.06
N GLY A 440 20.72 7.75 -27.71
CA GLY A 440 20.18 7.94 -26.36
C GLY A 440 20.69 9.12 -25.57
N TYR A 441 20.10 9.35 -24.40
CA TYR A 441 20.76 10.02 -23.29
C TYR A 441 21.28 8.97 -22.31
N HIS A 442 22.51 9.14 -21.84
CA HIS A 442 23.13 8.36 -20.76
C HIS A 442 24.00 9.27 -19.90
N LEU A 443 24.28 8.83 -18.67
CA LEU A 443 25.19 9.50 -17.75
C LEU A 443 26.48 8.70 -17.59
N ASP A 444 27.61 9.39 -17.64
CA ASP A 444 28.94 8.79 -17.50
C ASP A 444 29.66 9.34 -16.26
N GLY A 445 30.14 8.45 -15.39
CA GLY A 445 30.96 8.85 -14.23
C GLY A 445 30.25 9.80 -13.26
N VAL A 446 28.93 9.67 -13.13
CA VAL A 446 28.12 10.36 -12.10
C VAL A 446 27.86 9.38 -10.97
N LEU A 447 28.18 9.75 -9.73
CA LEU A 447 27.97 8.86 -8.58
C LEU A 447 26.53 8.95 -8.06
N PHE A 448 25.91 7.80 -7.81
CA PHE A 448 24.62 7.70 -7.13
C PHE A 448 24.82 6.99 -5.80
N ASP A 449 24.25 7.51 -4.70
CA ASP A 449 24.33 6.86 -3.39
C ASP A 449 23.67 5.47 -3.37
N VAL A 450 22.57 5.27 -4.09
CA VAL A 450 21.93 3.95 -4.27
C VAL A 450 22.86 2.94 -4.96
N GLU A 451 23.65 3.38 -5.94
CA GLU A 451 24.61 2.50 -6.64
C GLU A 451 25.83 2.22 -5.76
N LEU A 452 26.34 3.23 -5.06
CA LEU A 452 27.40 3.02 -4.06
C LEU A 452 26.93 2.05 -2.98
N PHE A 453 25.70 2.18 -2.49
CA PHE A 453 25.12 1.26 -1.50
C PHE A 453 25.16 -0.19 -1.98
N THR A 454 24.67 -0.47 -3.21
CA THR A 454 24.64 -1.83 -3.73
C THR A 454 26.05 -2.40 -3.94
N ARG A 455 26.99 -1.58 -4.44
CA ARG A 455 28.40 -1.94 -4.60
C ARG A 455 29.07 -2.25 -3.25
N LEU A 456 28.81 -1.46 -2.21
CA LEU A 456 29.31 -1.67 -0.85
C LEU A 456 28.75 -2.96 -0.24
N ARG A 457 27.45 -3.23 -0.39
CA ARG A 457 26.83 -4.48 0.09
C ARG A 457 27.44 -5.71 -0.59
N ALA A 458 27.64 -5.65 -1.90
CA ALA A 458 28.26 -6.73 -2.66
C ALA A 458 29.71 -6.98 -2.23
N ARG A 459 30.50 -5.90 -2.09
CA ARG A 459 31.89 -5.97 -1.59
C ARG A 459 31.94 -6.55 -0.18
N ALA A 460 31.02 -6.16 0.69
CA ALA A 460 30.93 -6.69 2.04
C ALA A 460 30.69 -8.20 2.06
N GLN A 461 29.72 -8.71 1.27
CA GLN A 461 29.44 -10.15 1.19
C GLN A 461 30.61 -10.94 0.61
N ALA A 462 31.30 -10.39 -0.41
CA ALA A 462 32.47 -11.01 -1.00
C ALA A 462 33.69 -11.07 -0.05
N LEU A 463 33.82 -10.12 0.88
CA LEU A 463 34.90 -10.15 1.88
C LEU A 463 34.52 -10.98 3.12
N GLY A 464 33.24 -10.98 3.49
CA GLY A 464 32.78 -11.57 4.75
C GLY A 464 33.43 -10.91 5.96
N THR A 465 33.72 -11.71 6.99
CA THR A 465 34.41 -11.25 8.22
C THR A 465 35.90 -11.59 8.27
N LEU A 466 36.45 -12.17 7.20
CA LEU A 466 37.89 -12.46 7.10
C LEU A 466 38.72 -11.15 7.11
N ASN A 467 40.00 -11.26 7.50
CA ASN A 467 40.95 -10.13 7.61
C ASN A 467 40.43 -8.98 8.51
N ASP A 468 40.21 -9.27 9.80
CA ASP A 468 39.81 -8.26 10.81
C ASP A 468 38.45 -7.57 10.58
N GLY A 469 37.51 -8.21 9.86
CA GLY A 469 36.14 -7.71 9.72
C GLY A 469 35.93 -6.65 8.64
N GLU A 470 36.75 -6.64 7.59
CA GLU A 470 36.67 -5.68 6.47
C GLU A 470 35.27 -5.59 5.85
N GLY A 471 34.56 -6.71 5.66
CA GLY A 471 33.22 -6.68 5.07
C GLY A 471 32.18 -5.94 5.95
N ILE A 472 32.28 -6.06 7.27
CA ILE A 472 31.40 -5.32 8.19
C ILE A 472 31.62 -3.81 8.07
N ALA A 473 32.86 -3.37 7.85
CA ALA A 473 33.14 -1.95 7.64
C ALA A 473 32.43 -1.40 6.38
N TYR A 474 32.38 -2.17 5.29
CA TYR A 474 31.63 -1.78 4.09
C TYR A 474 30.11 -1.74 4.32
N LEU A 475 29.53 -2.64 5.11
CA LEU A 475 28.10 -2.56 5.49
C LEU A 475 27.80 -1.29 6.31
N VAL A 476 28.71 -0.91 7.20
CA VAL A 476 28.61 0.35 7.94
C VAL A 476 28.69 1.55 7.01
N GLU A 477 29.60 1.55 6.03
CA GLU A 477 29.66 2.61 5.01
C GLU A 477 28.38 2.65 4.16
N ALA A 478 27.80 1.50 3.80
CA ALA A 478 26.54 1.45 3.06
C ALA A 478 25.40 2.13 3.83
N LEU A 479 25.20 1.79 5.11
CA LEU A 479 24.17 2.46 5.93
C LEU A 479 24.45 3.94 6.17
N ARG A 480 25.71 4.40 6.16
CA ARG A 480 26.02 5.83 6.28
C ARG A 480 25.49 6.66 5.11
N LEU A 481 25.24 6.05 3.96
CA LEU A 481 24.61 6.71 2.82
C LEU A 481 23.12 6.98 3.04
N VAL A 482 22.48 6.24 3.96
CA VAL A 482 21.04 6.33 4.25
C VAL A 482 20.76 7.51 5.19
N ARG A 483 20.00 8.50 4.70
CA ARG A 483 19.69 9.75 5.41
C ARG A 483 18.21 9.92 5.73
N GLY A 484 17.35 9.06 5.17
CA GLY A 484 15.89 9.09 5.29
C GLY A 484 15.26 8.09 4.33
N GLU A 485 13.95 8.22 4.13
CA GLU A 485 13.21 7.39 3.19
C GLU A 485 13.73 7.61 1.76
N PRO A 486 14.11 6.54 1.03
CA PRO A 486 14.61 6.68 -0.32
C PRO A 486 13.67 7.47 -1.22
N PHE A 487 14.22 8.28 -2.12
CA PHE A 487 13.50 9.08 -3.11
C PHE A 487 12.56 10.15 -2.52
N THR A 488 12.76 10.55 -1.26
CA THR A 488 11.93 11.59 -0.60
C THR A 488 12.03 12.92 -1.35
N ASP A 489 10.89 13.36 -1.89
CA ASP A 489 10.72 14.61 -2.63
C ASP A 489 9.48 15.37 -2.12
N ARG A 490 9.57 16.70 -2.06
CA ARG A 490 8.50 17.56 -1.54
C ARG A 490 7.50 17.98 -2.62
N ARG A 491 7.83 17.79 -3.88
CA ARG A 491 7.00 18.18 -5.03
C ARG A 491 5.93 17.12 -5.27
N ALA A 492 4.67 17.54 -5.30
CA ALA A 492 3.53 16.68 -5.62
C ALA A 492 3.68 16.06 -7.03
N GLY A 493 3.45 14.74 -7.12
CA GLY A 493 3.52 13.98 -8.38
C GLY A 493 4.94 13.65 -8.86
N SER A 494 5.97 13.93 -8.07
CA SER A 494 7.33 13.46 -8.39
C SER A 494 7.41 11.95 -8.33
N TRP A 495 8.25 11.37 -9.18
CA TRP A 495 8.50 9.94 -9.23
C TRP A 495 7.26 9.11 -9.60
N ALA A 496 6.18 9.73 -10.10
CA ALA A 496 4.94 9.02 -10.45
C ALA A 496 5.19 7.87 -11.44
N TRP A 497 6.14 8.05 -12.36
CA TRP A 497 6.58 7.04 -13.32
C TRP A 497 7.24 5.80 -12.69
N LEU A 498 7.65 5.85 -11.41
CA LEU A 498 8.10 4.65 -10.68
C LEU A 498 6.93 3.70 -10.39
N ASN A 499 5.69 4.20 -10.24
CA ASN A 499 4.53 3.36 -9.92
C ASN A 499 4.17 2.41 -11.08
N ASP A 500 4.49 2.80 -12.31
CA ASP A 500 4.26 1.98 -13.51
C ASP A 500 5.37 0.95 -13.73
N ARG A 501 6.42 0.96 -12.88
CA ARG A 501 7.56 0.04 -12.99
C ARG A 501 7.42 -1.16 -12.06
N PRO A 502 7.73 -2.38 -12.55
CA PRO A 502 7.72 -3.56 -11.71
C PRO A 502 8.89 -3.59 -10.71
N ASP A 503 10.01 -2.92 -10.99
CA ASP A 503 11.26 -3.00 -10.22
C ASP A 503 11.42 -1.92 -9.14
N ARG A 504 10.35 -1.20 -8.77
CA ARG A 504 10.24 -0.20 -7.66
C ARG A 504 11.54 0.09 -6.88
N PRO A 505 12.50 0.82 -7.47
CA PRO A 505 13.84 1.01 -6.90
C PRO A 505 13.83 1.76 -5.57
N ASP A 506 12.82 2.58 -5.33
CA ASP A 506 12.53 3.23 -4.06
C ASP A 506 12.24 2.21 -2.94
N MET A 507 11.37 1.23 -3.21
CA MET A 507 11.06 0.15 -2.27
C MET A 507 12.24 -0.82 -2.11
N ILE A 508 12.95 -1.14 -3.20
CA ILE A 508 14.14 -1.99 -3.16
C ILE A 508 15.24 -1.36 -2.30
N ALA A 509 15.49 -0.05 -2.44
CA ALA A 509 16.49 0.64 -1.63
C ALA A 509 16.13 0.64 -0.13
N ALA A 510 14.84 0.80 0.19
CA ALA A 510 14.36 0.74 1.57
C ALA A 510 14.57 -0.66 2.17
N ALA A 511 14.15 -1.71 1.45
CA ALA A 511 14.37 -3.10 1.85
C ALA A 511 15.86 -3.45 1.99
N ALA A 512 16.70 -2.97 1.07
CA ALA A 512 18.14 -3.19 1.11
C ALA A 512 18.79 -2.55 2.35
N ALA A 513 18.33 -1.37 2.78
CA ALA A 513 18.78 -0.73 4.01
C ALA A 513 18.39 -1.55 5.25
N VAL A 514 17.16 -2.10 5.29
CA VAL A 514 16.71 -3.00 6.36
C VAL A 514 17.59 -4.26 6.41
N ASP A 515 17.82 -4.91 5.28
CA ASP A 515 18.68 -6.11 5.21
C ASP A 515 20.08 -5.86 5.78
N VAL A 516 20.73 -4.77 5.35
CA VAL A 516 22.08 -4.43 5.84
C VAL A 516 22.07 -4.12 7.33
N ALA A 517 21.05 -3.42 7.83
CA ALA A 517 20.89 -3.17 9.25
C ALA A 517 20.66 -4.45 10.05
N LEU A 518 19.90 -5.42 9.53
CA LEU A 518 19.69 -6.72 10.17
C LEU A 518 20.95 -7.58 10.19
N ILE A 519 21.81 -7.49 9.16
CA ILE A 519 23.14 -8.12 9.20
C ILE A 519 23.98 -7.52 10.32
N LEU A 520 24.04 -6.19 10.42
CA LEU A 520 24.77 -5.50 11.49
C LEU A 520 24.18 -5.79 12.87
N HIS A 521 22.85 -5.88 12.98
CA HIS A 521 22.15 -6.27 14.21
C HIS A 521 22.57 -7.65 14.70
N GLY A 522 22.55 -8.65 13.81
CA GLY A 522 23.04 -10.00 14.12
C GLY A 522 24.51 -10.00 14.55
N HIS A 523 25.36 -9.29 13.80
CA HIS A 523 26.78 -9.18 14.12
C HIS A 523 27.04 -8.46 15.47
N ASP A 524 26.35 -7.36 15.73
CA ASP A 524 26.61 -6.47 16.87
C ASP A 524 25.94 -6.89 18.17
N LEU A 525 24.96 -7.80 18.13
CA LEU A 525 24.39 -8.42 19.33
C LEU A 525 25.03 -9.77 19.67
N HIS A 526 25.76 -10.37 18.74
CA HIS A 526 26.47 -11.61 19.02
C HIS A 526 27.53 -11.41 20.14
N PRO A 527 27.65 -12.34 21.11
CA PRO A 527 28.54 -12.18 22.28
C PRO A 527 30.03 -11.96 21.94
N ALA A 528 30.48 -12.48 20.79
CA ALA A 528 31.88 -12.36 20.36
C ALA A 528 32.23 -10.97 19.77
N THR A 529 31.24 -10.21 19.33
CA THR A 529 31.41 -9.01 18.48
C THR A 529 30.60 -7.81 18.97
N THR A 530 30.08 -7.89 20.21
CA THR A 530 29.06 -6.97 20.74
C THR A 530 29.42 -5.49 20.57
N ASN A 531 28.51 -4.74 19.96
CA ASN A 531 28.60 -3.29 19.77
C ASN A 531 27.21 -2.64 19.78
N LEU A 532 26.61 -2.53 20.98
CA LEU A 532 25.25 -1.98 21.15
C LEU A 532 25.04 -0.60 20.50
N PRO A 533 25.99 0.37 20.61
CA PRO A 533 25.82 1.66 19.95
C PRO A 533 25.69 1.56 18.42
N ARG A 534 26.44 0.64 17.79
CA ARG A 534 26.34 0.41 16.34
C ARG A 534 25.05 -0.33 15.98
N ALA A 535 24.64 -1.32 16.78
CA ALA A 535 23.37 -2.02 16.60
C ALA A 535 22.17 -1.05 16.64
N ARG A 536 22.13 -0.16 17.65
CA ARG A 536 21.09 0.86 17.78
C ARG A 536 21.09 1.81 16.58
N TRP A 537 22.26 2.34 16.22
CA TRP A 537 22.39 3.22 15.07
C TRP A 537 21.91 2.55 13.77
N ALA A 538 22.23 1.27 13.56
CA ALA A 538 21.81 0.51 12.39
C ALA A 538 20.28 0.34 12.35
N ALA A 539 19.66 -0.06 13.47
CA ALA A 539 18.20 -0.20 13.58
C ALA A 539 17.47 1.14 13.36
N GLU A 540 17.93 2.23 13.98
CA GLU A 540 17.37 3.56 13.77
C GLU A 540 17.57 4.06 12.33
N THR A 541 18.66 3.68 11.68
CA THR A 541 18.92 4.04 10.27
C THR A 541 18.01 3.25 9.33
N ALA A 542 17.74 1.97 9.61
CA ALA A 542 16.72 1.21 8.89
C ALA A 542 15.33 1.84 9.05
N LEU A 543 14.94 2.26 10.26
CA LEU A 543 13.66 2.93 10.50
C LEU A 543 13.56 4.32 9.85
N LYS A 544 14.69 4.98 9.58
CA LYS A 544 14.68 6.19 8.73
C LYS A 544 14.38 5.87 7.27
N ALA A 545 14.86 4.73 6.76
CA ALA A 545 14.64 4.29 5.38
C ALA A 545 13.26 3.68 5.16
N ALA A 546 12.79 2.89 6.14
CA ALA A 546 11.53 2.14 6.11
C ALA A 546 10.81 2.29 7.47
N PRO A 547 10.08 3.39 7.69
CA PRO A 547 9.47 3.70 8.99
C PRO A 547 8.45 2.68 9.49
N TYR A 548 7.89 1.88 8.56
CA TYR A 548 6.84 0.91 8.82
C TYR A 548 7.34 -0.54 8.78
N ASP A 549 8.66 -0.77 8.70
CA ASP A 549 9.21 -2.14 8.67
C ASP A 549 9.24 -2.76 10.08
N ASP A 550 8.48 -3.84 10.28
CA ASP A 550 8.37 -4.53 11.57
C ASP A 550 9.69 -5.16 12.02
N SER A 551 10.52 -5.60 11.07
CA SER A 551 11.80 -6.24 11.36
C SER A 551 12.78 -5.24 11.95
N ALA A 552 12.81 -4.02 11.40
CA ALA A 552 13.60 -2.93 11.92
C ALA A 552 13.12 -2.47 13.31
N TRP A 553 11.80 -2.43 13.55
CA TRP A 553 11.24 -2.13 14.88
C TRP A 553 11.59 -3.20 15.92
N LEU A 554 11.45 -4.48 15.58
CA LEU A 554 11.82 -5.58 16.47
C LEU A 554 13.33 -5.64 16.73
N ALA A 555 14.15 -5.31 15.72
CA ALA A 555 15.58 -5.14 15.92
C ALA A 555 15.88 -4.03 16.95
N LEU A 556 15.22 -2.87 16.83
CA LEU A 556 15.36 -1.78 17.81
C LEU A 556 14.90 -2.19 19.22
N ALA A 557 13.79 -2.93 19.33
CA ALA A 557 13.31 -3.45 20.61
C ALA A 557 14.33 -4.38 21.27
N GLN A 558 14.93 -5.30 20.50
CA GLN A 558 15.96 -6.20 21.01
C GLN A 558 17.24 -5.47 21.41
N VAL A 559 17.65 -4.42 20.67
CA VAL A 559 18.78 -3.58 21.08
C VAL A 559 18.46 -2.83 22.39
N ALA A 560 17.26 -2.26 22.50
CA ALA A 560 16.82 -1.57 23.71
C ALA A 560 16.85 -2.52 24.93
N ASP A 561 16.41 -3.77 24.76
CA ASP A 561 16.46 -4.78 25.81
C ASP A 561 17.91 -5.11 26.22
N ALA A 562 18.81 -5.27 25.24
CA ALA A 562 20.24 -5.52 25.47
C ALA A 562 20.96 -4.34 26.15
N GLU A 563 20.49 -3.12 25.95
CA GLU A 563 20.97 -1.92 26.65
C GLU A 563 20.39 -1.76 28.07
N GLY A 564 19.41 -2.59 28.46
CA GLY A 564 18.69 -2.52 29.73
C GLY A 564 17.48 -1.59 29.74
N ASN A 565 17.06 -1.09 28.57
CA ASN A 565 15.89 -0.23 28.39
C ASN A 565 14.61 -1.06 28.17
N HIS A 566 14.31 -1.98 29.08
CA HIS A 566 13.20 -2.95 28.94
C HIS A 566 11.82 -2.31 28.71
N ALA A 567 11.58 -1.10 29.23
CA ALA A 567 10.33 -0.38 29.04
C ALA A 567 10.15 0.13 27.59
N GLU A 568 11.23 0.59 26.96
CA GLU A 568 11.26 0.98 25.55
C GLU A 568 11.00 -0.24 24.66
N ALA A 569 11.73 -1.35 24.92
CA ALA A 569 11.55 -2.61 24.20
C ALA A 569 10.11 -3.13 24.26
N HIS A 570 9.51 -3.15 25.46
CA HIS A 570 8.12 -3.57 25.64
C HIS A 570 7.14 -2.66 24.89
N ALA A 571 7.32 -1.34 24.94
CA ALA A 571 6.44 -0.41 24.23
C ALA A 571 6.49 -0.61 22.70
N ILE A 572 7.69 -0.86 22.15
CA ILE A 572 7.85 -1.14 20.73
C ILE A 572 7.16 -2.47 20.35
N ARG A 573 7.40 -3.56 21.10
CA ARG A 573 6.78 -4.87 20.83
C ARG A 573 5.25 -4.79 20.84
N VAL A 574 4.67 -4.11 21.84
CA VAL A 574 3.22 -3.89 21.91
C VAL A 574 2.71 -3.10 20.72
N ALA A 575 3.43 -2.05 20.28
CA ALA A 575 3.03 -1.26 19.13
C ALA A 575 3.06 -2.06 17.82
N VAL A 576 4.05 -2.95 17.64
CA VAL A 576 4.12 -3.86 16.48
C VAL A 576 2.99 -4.90 16.54
N ASP A 577 2.77 -5.54 17.69
CA ASP A 577 1.75 -6.58 17.87
C ASP A 577 0.31 -6.04 17.71
N GLN A 578 0.07 -4.79 18.10
CA GLN A 578 -1.24 -4.14 18.01
C GLN A 578 -1.48 -3.42 16.68
N ARG A 579 -0.52 -3.45 15.76
CA ARG A 579 -0.68 -2.78 14.47
C ARG A 579 -1.68 -3.55 13.60
N THR A 580 -2.75 -2.88 13.20
CA THR A 580 -3.67 -3.34 12.17
C THR A 580 -3.65 -2.32 11.04
N ASP A 581 -3.46 -2.79 9.81
CA ASP A 581 -3.56 -1.95 8.60
C ASP A 581 -5.00 -1.88 8.08
N ASP A 582 -5.91 -2.63 8.71
CA ASP A 582 -7.34 -2.68 8.45
C ASP A 582 -8.13 -2.82 9.77
N GLU A 583 -9.46 -2.98 9.68
CA GLU A 583 -10.34 -3.21 10.84
C GLU A 583 -10.34 -4.67 11.31
N ARG A 584 -9.51 -5.53 10.72
CA ARG A 584 -9.45 -6.93 11.11
C ARG A 584 -8.54 -7.06 12.33
N PRO A 585 -8.72 -8.13 13.13
CA PRO A 585 -7.74 -8.46 14.16
C PRO A 585 -6.33 -8.55 13.54
N PRO A 586 -5.27 -8.16 14.28
CA PRO A 586 -3.90 -8.32 13.80
C PRO A 586 -3.67 -9.75 13.29
N LEU A 587 -2.93 -9.87 12.19
CA LEU A 587 -2.49 -11.18 11.71
C LEU A 587 -1.66 -11.87 12.80
N ASP A 588 -1.69 -13.20 12.83
CA ASP A 588 -0.82 -13.96 13.73
C ASP A 588 0.63 -13.52 13.50
N PRO A 589 1.37 -13.15 14.57
CA PRO A 589 2.70 -12.60 14.41
C PRO A 589 3.62 -13.61 13.69
N PRO A 590 4.39 -13.15 12.69
CA PRO A 590 5.37 -14.01 12.03
C PRO A 590 6.36 -14.56 13.06
N ALA A 591 7.04 -15.66 12.71
CA ALA A 591 7.99 -16.34 13.60
C ALA A 591 9.05 -15.39 14.20
N ARG A 592 9.39 -14.31 13.47
CA ARG A 592 10.30 -13.25 13.91
C ARG A 592 9.72 -12.46 15.10
N THR A 593 8.50 -11.94 14.99
CA THR A 593 7.81 -11.19 16.06
C THR A 593 7.63 -12.03 17.32
N ARG A 594 7.35 -13.34 17.19
CA ARG A 594 7.25 -14.26 18.33
C ARG A 594 8.55 -14.47 19.11
N ARG A 595 9.71 -14.20 18.50
CA ARG A 595 11.03 -14.31 19.14
C ARG A 595 11.58 -12.97 19.65
N GLY A 596 11.12 -11.87 19.03
CA GLY A 596 11.67 -10.54 19.18
C GLY A 596 11.32 -9.83 20.46
#